data_AF-A0A536EDV4-F1
#
_entry.id   AF-A0A536EDV4-F1
#
_cell.length_a   1.000
_cell.length_b   1.000
_cell.length_c   1.000
_cell.angle_alpha   90.00
_cell.angle_beta   90.00
_cell.angle_gamma   90.00
#
_symmetry.space_group_name_H-M   'P 1'
#
loop_
_entity.id
_entity.type
_entity.pdbx_description
1 polymer ?
#
loop_
_entity_poly.entity_id
_entity_poly.type
_entity_poly.pdbx_seq_one_letter_code
_entity_poly.pdbx_strand_id
1 'polypeptide(L)'
;ALHRLRNLIDRDGHPVAMHGFVTNMADWMRAADVVATKAGPGTLAEALCCGVPVLLTSYLPGQERGNVEWVIDAGLGRYVPHTAQLVDAVAELAAPASPGLARMRAAVRQAARPDATARIAELVRSMARTATEQRPLTTARA
;
A
#
# COMPACT_ATOMS: atom_id res chain seq x y z
N ALA A 1 -16.74 21.13 3.09
CA ALA A 1 -17.10 19.83 2.49
C ALA A 1 -17.24 18.74 3.55
N LEU A 2 -16.18 18.42 4.31
CA LEU A 2 -16.20 17.37 5.34
C LEU A 2 -17.31 17.54 6.41
N HIS A 3 -17.66 18.76 6.80
CA HIS A 3 -18.73 19.01 7.79
C HIS A 3 -20.08 18.39 7.41
N ARG A 4 -20.38 18.24 6.10
CA ARG A 4 -21.64 17.65 5.62
C ARG A 4 -21.72 16.13 5.80
N LEU A 5 -20.59 15.49 6.09
CA LEU A 5 -20.46 14.05 6.17
C LEU A 5 -20.01 13.57 7.56
N ARG A 6 -19.83 14.49 8.54
CA ARG A 6 -19.35 14.18 9.90
C ARG A 6 -20.30 13.30 10.73
N ASN A 7 -21.57 13.24 10.33
CA ASN A 7 -22.61 12.45 11.01
C ASN A 7 -23.12 11.34 10.10
N LEU A 8 -22.28 10.85 9.18
CA LEU A 8 -22.65 9.73 8.34
C LEU A 8 -22.73 8.48 9.23
N ILE A 9 -23.85 7.78 9.11
CA ILE A 9 -24.13 6.53 9.80
C ILE A 9 -24.35 5.48 8.72
N ASP A 10 -23.85 4.27 8.91
CA ASP A 10 -24.08 3.16 8.00
C ASP A 10 -25.52 2.62 8.12
N ARG A 11 -25.83 1.56 7.37
CA ARG A 11 -27.16 0.94 7.38
C ARG A 11 -27.53 0.29 8.71
N ASP A 12 -26.54 -0.09 9.51
CA ASP A 12 -26.70 -0.82 10.77
C ASP A 12 -26.63 0.12 11.99
N GLY A 13 -26.47 1.42 11.76
CA GLY A 13 -26.44 2.43 12.82
C GLY A 13 -25.03 2.75 13.33
N HIS A 14 -23.97 2.23 12.71
CA HIS A 14 -22.61 2.54 13.14
C HIS A 14 -22.13 3.88 12.56
N PRO A 15 -21.43 4.70 13.38
CA PRO A 15 -20.86 5.94 12.89
C PRO A 15 -19.72 5.67 11.90
N VAL A 16 -19.72 6.39 10.78
CA VAL A 16 -18.61 6.35 9.82
C VAL A 16 -17.53 7.33 10.29
N ALA A 17 -16.36 6.80 10.65
CA ALA A 17 -15.22 7.60 11.06
C ALA A 17 -14.69 8.44 9.89
N MET A 18 -14.77 9.76 10.03
CA MET A 18 -14.33 10.70 9.00
C MET A 18 -13.22 11.60 9.53
N HIS A 19 -12.08 11.55 8.85
CA HIS A 19 -10.91 12.34 9.18
C HIS A 19 -10.49 13.22 8.00
N GLY A 20 -9.84 14.34 8.30
CA GLY A 20 -9.11 15.12 7.31
C GLY A 20 -7.72 14.50 7.09
N PHE A 21 -6.70 15.35 7.10
CA PHE A 21 -5.33 14.84 7.19
C PHE A 21 -5.08 14.18 8.54
N VAL A 22 -4.42 13.03 8.54
CA VAL A 22 -3.99 12.30 9.73
C VAL A 22 -2.50 12.04 9.67
N THR A 23 -1.82 12.08 10.82
CA THR A 23 -0.39 11.78 10.94
C THR A 23 -0.12 10.34 11.35
N ASN A 24 -1.16 9.58 11.67
CA ASN A 24 -1.09 8.22 12.20
C ASN A 24 -1.73 7.18 11.25
N MET A 25 -1.51 7.33 9.93
CA MET A 25 -2.12 6.46 8.91
C MET A 25 -1.86 4.97 9.14
N ALA A 26 -0.71 4.60 9.69
CA ALA A 26 -0.37 3.22 9.98
C ALA A 26 -1.30 2.59 11.04
N ASP A 27 -1.83 3.36 11.99
CA ASP A 27 -2.78 2.87 12.98
C ASP A 27 -4.14 2.58 12.32
N TRP A 28 -4.58 3.49 11.45
CA TRP A 28 -5.80 3.31 10.65
C TRP A 28 -5.71 2.09 9.73
N MET A 29 -4.58 1.91 9.04
CA MET A 29 -4.38 0.75 8.18
C MET A 29 -4.37 -0.57 8.95
N ARG A 30 -3.77 -0.60 10.15
CA ARG A 30 -3.75 -1.81 11.00
C ARG A 30 -5.12 -2.13 11.60
N ALA A 31 -5.97 -1.11 11.80
CA ALA A 31 -7.34 -1.30 12.24
C ALA A 31 -8.29 -1.75 11.11
N ALA A 32 -7.87 -1.68 9.84
CA ALA A 32 -8.69 -1.99 8.69
C ALA A 32 -8.51 -3.44 8.19
N ASP A 33 -9.58 -4.04 7.67
CA ASP A 33 -9.51 -5.33 6.98
C ASP A 33 -9.04 -5.20 5.52
N VAL A 34 -9.40 -4.10 4.85
CA VAL A 34 -9.05 -3.75 3.47
C VAL A 34 -8.91 -2.24 3.33
N VAL A 35 -8.11 -1.78 2.37
CA VAL A 35 -7.97 -0.36 2.02
C VAL A 35 -8.46 -0.11 0.60
N ALA A 36 -9.45 0.75 0.42
CA ALA A 36 -9.87 1.22 -0.90
C ALA A 36 -9.16 2.53 -1.26
N THR A 37 -8.42 2.58 -2.37
CA THR A 37 -7.58 3.74 -2.73
C THR A 37 -7.19 3.74 -4.20
N LYS A 38 -6.48 4.78 -4.66
CA LYS A 38 -5.80 4.77 -5.96
C LYS A 38 -4.52 3.91 -5.91
N ALA A 39 -3.99 3.50 -7.06
CA ALA A 39 -2.77 2.70 -7.18
C ALA A 39 -1.45 3.49 -6.92
N GLY A 40 -1.44 4.33 -5.89
CA GLY A 40 -0.27 5.12 -5.49
C GLY A 40 0.82 4.25 -4.86
N PRO A 41 2.07 4.31 -5.34
CA PRO A 41 3.12 3.38 -4.90
C PRO A 41 3.43 3.48 -3.40
N GLY A 42 3.43 4.69 -2.83
CA GLY A 42 3.64 4.89 -1.39
C GLY A 42 2.55 4.24 -0.55
N THR A 43 1.28 4.51 -0.87
CA THR A 43 0.12 3.93 -0.16
C THR A 43 0.06 2.41 -0.30
N LEU A 44 0.43 1.87 -1.48
CA LEU A 44 0.55 0.42 -1.66
C LEU A 44 1.62 -0.15 -0.73
N ALA A 45 2.82 0.44 -0.70
CA ALA A 45 3.89 -0.03 0.18
C ALA A 45 3.48 0.03 1.67
N GLU A 46 2.83 1.11 2.09
CA GLU A 46 2.31 1.29 3.45
C GLU A 46 1.26 0.23 3.82
N ALA A 47 0.26 0.02 2.96
CA ALA A 47 -0.79 -0.98 3.16
C ALA A 47 -0.20 -2.39 3.30
N LEU A 48 0.73 -2.76 2.42
CA LEU A 48 1.38 -4.07 2.47
C LEU A 48 2.23 -4.24 3.72
N CYS A 49 2.98 -3.22 4.14
CA CYS A 49 3.75 -3.25 5.38
C CYS A 49 2.84 -3.32 6.62
N CYS A 50 1.61 -2.80 6.53
CA CYS A 50 0.59 -2.94 7.56
C CYS A 50 -0.19 -4.26 7.48
N GLY A 51 0.07 -5.10 6.47
CA GLY A 51 -0.58 -6.41 6.32
C GLY A 51 -1.99 -6.35 5.74
N VAL A 52 -2.39 -5.23 5.14
CA VAL A 52 -3.77 -5.00 4.67
C VAL A 52 -3.87 -5.07 3.13
N PRO A 53 -4.76 -5.91 2.57
CA PRO A 53 -5.06 -5.94 1.14
C PRO A 53 -5.68 -4.64 0.61
N VAL A 54 -5.60 -4.44 -0.70
CA VAL A 54 -6.05 -3.20 -1.35
C VAL A 54 -7.15 -3.42 -2.39
N LEU A 55 -8.09 -2.48 -2.45
CA LEU A 55 -9.09 -2.37 -3.50
C LEU A 55 -8.81 -1.10 -4.29
N LEU A 56 -8.31 -1.25 -5.51
CA LEU A 56 -7.88 -0.13 -6.35
C LEU A 56 -9.07 0.45 -7.09
N THR A 57 -9.46 1.67 -6.76
CA THR A 57 -10.60 2.37 -7.39
C THR A 57 -10.18 3.22 -8.58
N SER A 58 -8.89 3.54 -8.68
CA SER A 58 -8.34 4.40 -9.72
C SER A 58 -6.82 4.27 -9.79
N TYR A 59 -6.23 4.86 -10.82
CA TYR A 59 -4.80 5.03 -10.96
C TYR A 59 -4.53 6.25 -11.87
N LEU A 60 -3.34 6.84 -11.77
CA LEU A 60 -2.90 7.92 -12.65
C LEU A 60 -2.36 7.35 -13.98
N PRO A 61 -3.02 7.61 -15.13
CA PRO A 61 -2.57 7.11 -16.43
C PRO A 61 -1.15 7.56 -16.77
N GLY A 62 -0.36 6.67 -17.36
CA GLY A 62 1.04 6.92 -17.70
C GLY A 62 2.04 6.76 -16.54
N GLN A 63 1.58 6.61 -15.30
CA GLN A 63 2.46 6.41 -14.14
C GLN A 63 2.12 5.15 -13.34
N GLU A 64 0.84 4.94 -13.01
CA GLU A 64 0.45 3.96 -11.99
C GLU A 64 -0.15 2.66 -12.56
N ARG A 65 -0.22 2.50 -13.89
CA ARG A 65 -0.78 1.31 -14.52
C ARG A 65 -0.07 0.01 -14.09
N GLY A 66 1.26 0.03 -14.07
CA GLY A 66 2.05 -1.14 -13.65
C GLY A 66 1.81 -1.54 -12.20
N ASN A 67 1.42 -0.60 -11.33
CA ASN A 67 1.06 -0.90 -9.94
C ASN A 67 -0.27 -1.68 -9.85
N VAL A 68 -1.23 -1.36 -10.74
CA VAL A 68 -2.51 -2.09 -10.82
C VAL A 68 -2.25 -3.53 -11.26
N GLU A 69 -1.48 -3.71 -12.34
CA GLU A 69 -1.10 -5.02 -12.88
C GLU A 69 -0.40 -5.86 -11.81
N TRP A 70 0.60 -5.28 -11.13
CA TRP A 70 1.31 -5.96 -10.04
C TRP A 70 0.40 -6.39 -8.88
N VAL A 71 -0.52 -5.53 -8.43
CA VAL A 71 -1.46 -5.86 -7.35
C VAL A 71 -2.36 -7.04 -7.71
N ILE A 72 -2.86 -7.07 -8.95
CA ILE A 72 -3.74 -8.14 -9.44
C ILE A 72 -2.94 -9.45 -9.57
N ASP A 73 -1.80 -9.40 -10.26
CA ASP A 73 -0.99 -10.58 -10.58
C ASP A 73 -0.43 -11.25 -9.33
N ALA A 74 -0.01 -10.44 -8.34
CA ALA A 74 0.48 -10.96 -7.07
C ALA A 74 -0.64 -11.29 -6.06
N GLY A 75 -1.91 -11.11 -6.42
CA GLY A 75 -3.06 -11.44 -5.56
C GLY A 75 -3.17 -10.56 -4.31
N LEU A 76 -2.62 -9.35 -4.34
CA LEU A 76 -2.55 -8.41 -3.21
C LEU A 76 -3.86 -7.64 -3.00
N GLY A 77 -4.76 -7.72 -3.99
CA GLY A 77 -5.93 -6.89 -4.06
C GLY A 77 -6.73 -7.09 -5.33
N ARG A 78 -7.61 -6.14 -5.64
CA ARG A 78 -8.41 -6.11 -6.88
C ARG A 78 -8.46 -4.72 -7.45
N TYR A 79 -8.64 -4.62 -8.77
CA TYR A 79 -9.03 -3.38 -9.42
C TYR A 79 -10.56 -3.31 -9.57
N VAL A 80 -11.17 -2.33 -8.92
CA VAL A 80 -12.62 -2.11 -8.80
C VAL A 80 -12.97 -0.65 -9.13
N PRO A 81 -12.84 -0.22 -10.40
CA PRO A 81 -12.99 1.18 -10.79
C PRO A 81 -14.42 1.73 -10.66
N HIS A 82 -15.41 0.86 -10.55
CA HIS A 82 -16.81 1.27 -10.46
C HIS A 82 -17.37 1.02 -9.06
N THR A 83 -18.21 1.94 -8.58
CA THR A 83 -18.80 1.87 -7.23
C THR A 83 -19.50 0.54 -6.95
N ALA A 84 -20.24 -0.01 -7.93
CA ALA A 84 -20.89 -1.32 -7.77
C ALA A 84 -19.89 -2.44 -7.49
N GLN A 85 -18.78 -2.48 -8.24
CA GLN A 85 -17.72 -3.47 -8.04
C GLN A 85 -17.02 -3.31 -6.69
N LEU A 86 -16.83 -2.07 -6.24
CA LEU A 86 -16.27 -1.80 -4.92
C LEU A 86 -17.19 -2.32 -3.80
N VAL A 87 -18.50 -2.03 -3.91
CA VAL A 87 -19.50 -2.50 -2.94
C VAL A 87 -19.55 -4.03 -2.91
N ASP A 88 -19.60 -4.68 -4.07
CA ASP A 88 -19.61 -6.15 -4.18
C ASP A 88 -18.34 -6.78 -3.59
N ALA A 89 -17.17 -6.19 -3.88
CA ALA A 89 -15.90 -6.67 -3.34
C ALA A 89 -15.82 -6.50 -1.82
N VAL A 90 -16.25 -5.36 -1.27
CA VAL A 90 -16.27 -5.15 0.19
C VAL A 90 -17.25 -6.14 0.86
N ALA A 91 -18.43 -6.35 0.29
CA ALA A 91 -19.41 -7.29 0.83
C ALA A 91 -18.88 -8.74 0.87
N GLU A 92 -18.23 -9.21 -0.20
CA GLU A 92 -17.60 -10.53 -0.23
C GLU A 92 -16.46 -10.66 0.79
N LEU A 93 -15.62 -9.63 0.92
CA LEU A 93 -14.46 -9.66 1.83
C LEU A 93 -14.87 -9.52 3.30
N ALA A 94 -15.98 -8.84 3.58
CA ALA A 94 -16.56 -8.69 4.92
C ALA A 94 -17.32 -9.93 5.40
N ALA A 95 -17.63 -10.88 4.50
CA ALA A 95 -18.31 -12.11 4.88
C ALA A 95 -17.51 -12.90 5.95
N PRO A 96 -18.18 -13.52 6.94
CA PRO A 96 -17.50 -14.33 7.95
C PRO A 96 -16.60 -15.39 7.31
N ALA A 97 -15.35 -15.46 7.79
CA ALA A 97 -14.33 -16.37 7.27
C ALA A 97 -14.09 -16.26 5.75
N SER A 98 -14.22 -15.07 5.16
CA SER A 98 -14.01 -14.83 3.73
C SER A 98 -12.71 -15.45 3.22
N PRO A 99 -12.79 -16.49 2.35
CA PRO A 99 -11.61 -17.11 1.78
C PRO A 99 -10.82 -16.14 0.89
N GLY A 100 -11.51 -15.18 0.25
CA GLY A 100 -10.90 -14.12 -0.54
C GLY A 100 -9.98 -13.26 0.29
N LEU A 101 -10.47 -12.77 1.44
CA LEU A 101 -9.69 -11.94 2.36
C LEU A 101 -8.49 -12.71 2.93
N ALA A 102 -8.70 -13.97 3.33
CA ALA A 102 -7.63 -14.81 3.85
C ALA A 102 -6.50 -15.03 2.83
N ARG A 103 -6.84 -15.31 1.56
CA ARG A 103 -5.85 -15.45 0.47
C ARG A 103 -5.09 -14.17 0.22
N MET A 104 -5.79 -13.03 0.11
CA MET A 104 -5.13 -11.74 -0.11
C MET A 104 -4.19 -11.39 1.04
N ARG A 105 -4.62 -11.55 2.30
CA ARG A 105 -3.76 -11.32 3.47
C ARG A 105 -2.50 -12.19 3.45
N ALA A 106 -2.61 -13.44 2.99
CA ALA A 106 -1.44 -14.31 2.84
C ALA A 106 -0.47 -13.79 1.77
N ALA A 107 -0.98 -13.38 0.61
CA ALA A 107 -0.18 -12.79 -0.46
C ALA A 107 0.50 -11.48 -0.02
N VAL A 108 -0.24 -10.60 0.67
CA VAL A 108 0.28 -9.36 1.25
C VAL A 108 1.46 -9.63 2.17
N ARG A 109 1.34 -10.58 3.10
CA ARG A 109 2.43 -10.94 4.01
C ARG A 109 3.69 -11.41 3.28
N GLN A 110 3.54 -12.09 2.15
CA GLN A 110 4.68 -12.55 1.33
C GLN A 110 5.31 -11.42 0.51
N ALA A 111 4.50 -10.46 0.03
CA ALA A 111 4.95 -9.36 -0.81
C ALA A 111 5.52 -8.18 0.00
N ALA A 112 5.11 -7.99 1.25
CA ALA A 112 5.57 -6.90 2.10
C ALA A 112 7.10 -6.83 2.21
N ARG A 113 7.64 -5.62 2.21
CA ARG A 113 9.09 -5.34 2.34
C ARG A 113 9.34 -4.24 3.38
N PRO A 114 9.11 -4.52 4.68
CA PRO A 114 9.25 -3.52 5.75
C PRO A 114 10.70 -3.03 5.92
N ASP A 115 11.68 -3.77 5.42
CA ASP A 115 13.11 -3.48 5.47
C ASP A 115 13.66 -2.82 4.18
N ALA A 116 12.80 -2.47 3.21
CA ALA A 116 13.21 -1.97 1.90
C ALA A 116 14.17 -0.78 1.99
N THR A 117 13.84 0.22 2.83
CA THR A 117 14.68 1.41 3.03
C THR A 117 16.06 1.06 3.57
N ALA A 118 16.13 0.17 4.58
CA ALA A 118 17.41 -0.24 5.16
C ALA A 118 18.27 -0.98 4.13
N ARG A 119 17.67 -1.84 3.31
CA ARG A 119 18.35 -2.57 2.23
C ARG A 119 18.88 -1.64 1.15
N ILE A 120 18.10 -0.63 0.76
CA ILE A 120 18.52 0.36 -0.23
C ILE A 120 19.67 1.22 0.32
N ALA A 121 19.56 1.66 1.58
CA ALA A 121 20.63 2.42 2.23
C ALA A 121 21.94 1.61 2.30
N GLU A 122 21.85 0.31 2.62
CA GLU A 122 23.00 -0.59 2.62
C GLU A 122 23.63 -0.73 1.24
N LEU A 123 22.80 -0.90 0.20
CA LEU A 123 23.26 -1.00 -1.17
C LEU A 123 24.03 0.27 -1.58
N VAL A 124 23.44 1.46 -1.35
CA VAL A 124 24.09 2.74 -1.64
C VAL A 124 25.42 2.88 -0.88
N ARG A 125 25.45 2.49 0.40
CA ARG A 125 26.66 2.49 1.22
C ARG A 125 27.76 1.60 0.63
N SER A 126 27.42 0.38 0.21
CA SER A 126 28.40 -0.55 -0.38
C SER A 126 28.98 -0.02 -1.70
N MET A 127 28.15 0.57 -2.56
CA MET A 127 28.61 1.19 -3.82
C MET A 127 29.58 2.35 -3.57
N ALA A 128 29.28 3.19 -2.58
CA ALA A 128 30.14 4.32 -2.23
C ALA A 128 31.52 3.88 -1.72
N ARG A 129 31.59 2.78 -0.96
CA ARG A 129 32.86 2.21 -0.48
C ARG A 129 33.71 1.67 -1.64
N THR A 130 33.11 0.89 -2.53
CA THR A 130 33.81 0.32 -3.70
C THR A 130 34.40 1.42 -4.59
N ALA A 131 33.66 2.51 -4.83
CA ALA A 131 34.15 3.65 -5.60
C ALA A 131 35.34 4.37 -4.94
N THR A 132 35.42 4.37 -3.60
CA THR A 132 36.53 4.97 -2.85
C THR A 132 37.78 4.09 -2.89
N GLU A 133 37.61 2.77 -2.81
CA GLU A 133 38.70 1.79 -2.86
C GLU A 133 39.31 1.63 -4.27
N GLN A 134 38.54 1.88 -5.33
CA GLN A 134 39.00 1.80 -6.73
C GLN A 134 39.69 3.07 -7.26
N ARG A 135 39.81 4.12 -6.45
CA ARG A 135 40.49 5.36 -6.87
C ARG A 135 42.01 5.19 -6.70
N PRO A 136 42.81 5.11 -7.79
CA PRO A 136 44.24 4.86 -7.66
C PRO A 136 44.92 6.01 -6.92
N LEU A 137 45.79 5.68 -5.97
CA LEU A 137 46.78 6.60 -5.40
C LEU A 137 47.86 6.89 -6.47
N THR A 138 47.53 7.71 -7.46
CA THR A 138 48.47 8.29 -8.42
C THR A 138 48.34 9.81 -8.35
N THR A 139 49.35 10.62 -8.07
CA THR A 139 50.74 10.44 -7.64
C THR A 139 51.11 11.73 -6.89
N ALA A 140 51.62 11.63 -5.66
CA ALA A 140 52.44 12.70 -5.11
C ALA A 140 53.78 12.69 -5.87
N ARG A 141 54.03 13.71 -6.69
CA ARG A 141 55.36 14.14 -7.13
C ARG A 141 55.35 15.66 -6.91
N ALA A 142 56.02 16.11 -5.84
CA ALA A 142 57.40 16.57 -5.81
C ALA A 142 57.49 18.02 -6.28
#